data_AF-A0AAR2LDS6-F1
#
_entry.id   AF-A0AAR2LDS6-F1
#
_cell.length_a   1.000
_cell.length_b   1.000
_cell.length_c   1.000
_cell.angle_alpha   90.00
_cell.angle_beta   90.00
_cell.angle_gamma   90.00
#
_symmetry.space_group_name_H-M   'P 1'
#
loop_
_entity.id
_entity.type
_entity.pdbx_description
1 polymer ?
#
loop_
_entity_poly.entity_id
_entity_poly.type
_entity_poly.pdbx_seq_one_letter_code
_entity_poly.pdbx_strand_id
1 'polypeptide(L)'
;MTCHSSENTESIADERRAESERRRAESERRRAEPGHTEQSAIATAMRDLKNTGWYWGRLTANEAKEILQDASEGTFLVRDSSQRDYLFTISAMTSAGPTNLRIEYKEGKFKLDSVVLVKPKLKQFDSVVHLVEHYVQLSRTSCKGGSAPMAPSNGTVQLLLTTPVYTAIPSLQHLCRIAINKTTRKVQELPLPNRLKDYLTDYAYNV
;
A
#
# COMPACT_ATOMS: atom_id res chain seq x y z
N MET A 1 -68.10 -0.76 26.54
CA MET A 1 -66.86 -1.40 26.07
C MET A 1 -66.38 -0.62 24.86
N THR A 2 -65.25 0.07 24.93
CA THR A 2 -64.35 0.32 23.78
C THR A 2 -63.06 0.98 24.29
N CYS A 3 -62.07 0.11 24.49
CA CYS A 3 -60.65 0.20 24.10
C CYS A 3 -59.90 1.54 24.22
N HIS A 4 -58.92 1.51 25.13
CA HIS A 4 -57.72 2.35 25.22
C HIS A 4 -56.75 2.15 24.02
N SER A 5 -55.79 3.08 23.92
CA SER A 5 -54.43 2.90 23.38
C SER A 5 -54.18 3.36 21.94
N SER A 6 -54.05 4.67 21.72
CA SER A 6 -53.50 5.22 20.45
C SER A 6 -52.30 6.14 20.60
N GLU A 7 -52.01 6.68 21.80
CA GLU A 7 -50.95 7.70 21.96
C GLU A 7 -49.57 7.12 22.29
N ASN A 8 -49.47 5.83 22.62
CA ASN A 8 -48.23 5.23 23.12
C ASN A 8 -47.32 4.67 22.02
N THR A 9 -47.77 4.65 20.76
CA THR A 9 -47.03 4.06 19.62
C THR A 9 -46.15 5.08 18.89
N GLU A 10 -46.54 6.36 18.86
CA GLU A 10 -45.76 7.42 18.20
C GLU A 10 -44.51 7.79 19.02
N SER A 11 -44.62 7.89 20.35
CA SER A 11 -43.47 8.20 21.22
C SER A 11 -42.37 7.15 21.13
N ILE A 12 -42.74 5.88 21.04
CA ILE A 12 -41.81 4.75 20.90
C ILE A 12 -41.13 4.74 19.53
N ALA A 13 -41.77 5.22 18.48
CA ALA A 13 -41.18 5.32 17.14
C ALA A 13 -40.15 6.46 17.07
N ASP A 14 -40.46 7.60 17.68
CA ASP A 14 -39.56 8.76 17.75
C ASP A 14 -38.34 8.49 18.64
N GLU A 15 -38.49 7.78 19.76
CA GLU A 15 -37.35 7.36 20.59
C GLU A 15 -36.40 6.43 19.84
N ARG A 16 -36.92 5.46 19.08
CA ARG A 16 -36.09 4.57 18.25
C ARG A 16 -35.36 5.33 17.13
N ARG A 17 -36.01 6.32 16.54
CA ARG A 17 -35.40 7.18 15.53
C ARG A 17 -34.27 8.01 16.14
N ALA A 18 -34.51 8.65 17.28
CA ALA A 18 -33.51 9.41 18.02
C ALA A 18 -32.33 8.52 18.49
N GLU A 19 -32.59 7.29 18.91
CA GLU A 19 -31.54 6.33 19.28
C GLU A 19 -30.71 5.91 18.06
N SER A 20 -31.35 5.69 16.91
CA SER A 20 -30.66 5.36 15.66
C SER A 20 -29.76 6.50 15.16
N GLU A 21 -30.23 7.75 15.30
CA GLU A 21 -29.46 8.95 14.96
C GLU A 21 -28.31 9.17 15.93
N ARG A 22 -28.51 8.94 17.23
CA ARG A 22 -27.44 8.98 18.24
C ARG A 22 -26.37 7.92 17.99
N ARG A 23 -26.76 6.68 17.66
CA ARG A 23 -25.83 5.60 17.31
C ARG A 23 -25.06 5.93 16.02
N ARG A 24 -25.71 6.54 15.03
CA ARG A 24 -25.08 6.97 13.78
C ARG A 24 -24.09 8.12 14.02
N ALA A 25 -24.49 9.13 14.78
CA ALA A 25 -23.63 10.24 15.18
C ALA A 25 -22.45 9.77 16.07
N GLU A 26 -22.66 8.81 16.95
CA GLU A 26 -21.60 8.21 17.76
C GLU A 26 -20.65 7.37 16.89
N SER A 27 -21.16 6.64 15.90
CA SER A 27 -20.34 5.91 14.92
C SER A 27 -19.51 6.85 14.03
N GLU A 28 -20.07 7.99 13.63
CA GLU A 28 -19.38 9.03 12.86
C GLU A 28 -18.34 9.76 13.70
N ARG A 29 -18.64 10.04 14.97
CA ARG A 29 -17.67 10.60 15.94
C ARG A 29 -16.52 9.64 16.21
N ARG A 30 -16.79 8.33 16.38
CA ARG A 30 -15.76 7.29 16.51
C ARG A 30 -14.93 7.14 15.23
N ARG A 31 -15.53 7.34 14.05
CA ARG A 31 -14.85 7.33 12.75
C ARG A 31 -13.99 8.59 12.50
N ALA A 32 -14.29 9.69 13.17
CA ALA A 32 -13.53 10.94 13.13
C ALA A 32 -12.39 11.00 14.15
N GLU A 33 -12.24 10.01 15.04
CA GLU A 33 -11.09 9.96 15.93
C GLU A 33 -9.80 9.64 15.15
N PRO A 34 -8.72 10.42 15.34
CA PRO A 34 -7.48 10.27 14.58
C PRO A 34 -6.83 8.90 14.70
N GLY A 35 -7.02 8.17 15.81
CA GLY A 35 -6.49 6.81 15.97
C GLY A 35 -7.26 5.74 15.18
N HIS A 36 -8.56 5.94 14.90
CA HIS A 36 -9.36 4.93 14.22
C HIS A 36 -9.13 4.93 12.71
N THR A 37 -8.92 6.11 12.13
CA THR A 37 -8.53 6.27 10.72
C THR A 37 -7.14 5.70 10.47
N GLU A 38 -6.20 5.87 11.40
CA GLU A 38 -4.86 5.30 11.28
C GLU A 38 -4.85 3.77 11.29
N GLN A 39 -5.56 3.15 12.25
CA GLN A 39 -5.66 1.70 12.32
C GLN A 39 -6.30 1.11 11.04
N SER A 40 -7.31 1.80 10.49
CA SER A 40 -8.00 1.40 9.26
C SER A 40 -7.10 1.52 8.02
N ALA A 41 -6.33 2.60 7.91
CA ALA A 41 -5.39 2.82 6.81
C ALA A 41 -4.26 1.78 6.82
N ILE A 42 -3.67 1.48 8.00
CA ILE A 42 -2.65 0.45 8.15
C ILE A 42 -3.22 -0.93 7.81
N ALA A 43 -4.44 -1.25 8.26
CA ALA A 43 -5.10 -2.52 7.92
C ALA A 43 -5.36 -2.67 6.41
N THR A 44 -5.71 -1.57 5.74
CA THR A 44 -5.90 -1.55 4.29
C THR A 44 -4.57 -1.73 3.56
N ALA A 45 -3.53 -1.00 3.95
CA ALA A 45 -2.19 -1.15 3.39
C ALA A 45 -1.64 -2.59 3.57
N MET A 46 -1.89 -3.21 4.72
CA MET A 46 -1.55 -4.61 4.98
C MET A 46 -2.28 -5.59 4.05
N ARG A 47 -3.56 -5.34 3.78
CA ARG A 47 -4.35 -6.16 2.84
C ARG A 47 -3.77 -6.05 1.44
N ASP A 48 -3.46 -4.84 1.00
CA ASP A 48 -2.90 -4.60 -0.33
C ASP A 48 -1.52 -5.24 -0.47
N LEU A 49 -0.66 -5.11 0.55
CA LEU A 49 0.67 -5.73 0.61
C LEU A 49 0.61 -7.26 0.51
N LYS A 50 -0.32 -7.90 1.22
CA LYS A 50 -0.50 -9.36 1.13
C LYS A 50 -0.92 -9.80 -0.28
N ASN A 51 -1.63 -8.94 -1.00
CA ASN A 51 -2.08 -9.22 -2.36
C ASN A 51 -1.00 -9.02 -3.43
N THR A 52 0.19 -8.51 -3.08
CA THR A 52 1.27 -8.27 -4.06
C THR A 52 2.14 -9.49 -4.33
N GLY A 53 2.21 -10.43 -3.39
CA GLY A 53 3.08 -11.60 -3.48
C GLY A 53 4.58 -11.32 -3.25
N TRP A 54 5.01 -10.06 -3.12
CA TRP A 54 6.40 -9.67 -2.80
C TRP A 54 6.56 -9.10 -1.39
N TYR A 55 5.53 -9.25 -0.56
CA TYR A 55 5.58 -9.00 0.87
C TYR A 55 5.94 -10.28 1.63
N TRP A 56 7.05 -10.22 2.37
CA TRP A 56 7.68 -11.33 3.08
C TRP A 56 7.30 -11.44 4.56
N GLY A 57 6.44 -10.55 5.06
CA GLY A 57 6.01 -10.57 6.46
C GLY A 57 7.16 -10.35 7.43
N ARG A 58 7.24 -11.19 8.47
CA ARG A 58 8.23 -11.09 9.57
C ARG A 58 9.62 -11.59 9.18
N LEU A 59 10.12 -11.17 8.03
CA LEU A 59 11.47 -11.45 7.57
C LEU A 59 12.46 -10.52 8.28
N THR A 60 13.57 -11.07 8.77
CA THR A 60 14.62 -10.29 9.41
C THR A 60 15.47 -9.54 8.37
N ALA A 61 16.20 -8.52 8.82
CA ALA A 61 17.13 -7.79 7.96
C ALA A 61 18.26 -8.68 7.40
N ASN A 62 18.68 -9.69 8.18
CA ASN A 62 19.73 -10.62 7.79
C ASN A 62 19.25 -11.59 6.73
N GLU A 63 18.09 -12.23 6.92
CA GLU A 63 17.49 -13.12 5.91
C GLU A 63 17.20 -12.35 4.61
N ALA A 64 16.70 -11.12 4.70
CA ALA A 64 16.50 -10.27 3.53
C ALA A 64 17.81 -9.95 2.79
N LYS A 65 18.90 -9.76 3.54
CA LYS A 65 20.23 -9.56 2.96
C LYS A 65 20.71 -10.81 2.21
N GLU A 66 20.53 -11.99 2.81
CA GLU A 66 20.90 -13.28 2.18
C GLU A 66 20.12 -13.51 0.88
N ILE A 67 18.80 -13.27 0.88
CA ILE A 67 17.96 -13.40 -0.32
C ILE A 67 18.41 -12.44 -1.45
N LEU A 68 18.87 -11.24 -1.10
CA LEU A 68 19.25 -10.21 -2.07
C LEU A 68 20.73 -10.25 -2.47
N GLN A 69 21.58 -11.00 -1.76
CA GLN A 69 23.03 -10.96 -1.94
C GLN A 69 23.46 -11.40 -3.35
N ASP A 70 22.78 -12.38 -3.92
CA ASP A 70 23.03 -12.91 -5.26
C ASP A 70 22.06 -12.34 -6.32
N ALA A 71 21.25 -11.35 -5.95
CA ALA A 71 20.25 -10.76 -6.83
C ALA A 71 20.84 -9.62 -7.68
N SER A 72 20.20 -9.33 -8.82
CA SER A 72 20.57 -8.19 -9.65
C SER A 72 20.28 -6.85 -8.95
N GLU A 73 21.02 -5.80 -9.30
CA GLU A 73 20.71 -4.44 -8.86
C GLU A 73 19.26 -4.05 -9.21
N GLY A 74 18.58 -3.42 -8.26
CA GLY A 74 17.18 -3.05 -8.36
C GLY A 74 16.19 -4.13 -7.91
N THR A 75 16.67 -5.32 -7.55
CA THR A 75 15.84 -6.36 -6.94
C THR A 75 15.41 -5.93 -5.54
N PHE A 76 14.12 -6.07 -5.20
CA PHE A 76 13.61 -5.61 -3.91
C PHE A 76 12.53 -6.51 -3.32
N LEU A 77 12.35 -6.41 -2.01
CA LEU A 77 11.26 -7.05 -1.28
C LEU A 77 10.76 -6.14 -0.15
N VAL A 78 9.53 -6.36 0.31
CA VAL A 78 8.99 -5.63 1.46
C VAL A 78 8.74 -6.58 2.62
N ARG A 79 9.08 -6.15 3.82
CA ARG A 79 8.97 -6.93 5.06
C ARG A 79 8.57 -6.03 6.21
N ASP A 80 8.22 -6.65 7.33
CA ASP A 80 8.00 -5.96 8.59
C ASP A 80 9.32 -5.35 9.09
N SER A 81 9.21 -4.14 9.64
CA SER A 81 10.35 -3.51 10.30
C SER A 81 10.63 -4.21 11.64
N SER A 82 11.91 -4.47 11.91
CA SER A 82 12.36 -4.99 13.22
C SER A 82 12.47 -3.90 14.29
N GLN A 83 12.30 -2.62 13.92
CA GLN A 83 12.34 -1.48 14.83
C GLN A 83 10.95 -1.01 15.20
N ARG A 84 10.80 -0.55 16.44
CA ARG A 84 9.51 -0.12 17.01
C ARG A 84 8.89 1.11 16.32
N ASP A 85 9.71 2.00 15.77
CA ASP A 85 9.24 3.28 15.23
C ASP A 85 8.78 3.20 13.77
N TYR A 86 8.90 2.04 13.13
CA TYR A 86 8.55 1.84 11.73
C TYR A 86 7.73 0.57 11.57
N LEU A 87 6.76 0.58 10.65
CA LEU A 87 5.90 -0.59 10.40
C LEU A 87 6.52 -1.51 9.34
N PHE A 88 7.03 -0.93 8.26
CA PHE A 88 7.52 -1.67 7.10
C PHE A 88 8.93 -1.26 6.72
N THR A 89 9.63 -2.14 6.02
CA THR A 89 10.94 -1.89 5.45
C THR A 89 11.01 -2.50 4.05
N ILE A 90 11.54 -1.73 3.10
CA ILE A 90 11.93 -2.20 1.78
C ILE A 90 13.39 -2.64 1.86
N SER A 91 13.67 -3.90 1.57
CA SER A 91 15.04 -4.36 1.37
C SER A 91 15.29 -4.41 -0.14
N ALA A 92 16.33 -3.71 -0.61
CA ALA A 92 16.63 -3.61 -2.04
C ALA A 92 18.13 -3.80 -2.30
N MET A 93 18.46 -4.46 -3.40
CA MET A 93 19.81 -4.59 -3.90
C MET A 93 20.21 -3.33 -4.65
N THR A 94 21.24 -2.64 -4.17
CA THR A 94 21.79 -1.43 -4.80
C THR A 94 23.21 -1.71 -5.29
N SER A 95 23.80 -0.78 -6.05
CA SER A 95 25.23 -0.84 -6.43
C SER A 95 26.20 -0.94 -5.24
N ALA A 96 25.80 -0.50 -4.03
CA ALA A 96 26.57 -0.66 -2.80
C ALA A 96 26.25 -1.95 -2.02
N GLY A 97 25.36 -2.80 -2.54
CA GLY A 97 24.89 -4.02 -1.92
C GLY A 97 23.47 -3.91 -1.33
N PRO A 98 23.03 -4.93 -0.58
CA PRO A 98 21.68 -4.96 0.01
C PRO A 98 21.48 -3.85 1.04
N THR A 99 20.51 -2.99 0.78
CA THR A 99 20.18 -1.81 1.60
C THR A 99 18.75 -1.91 2.13
N ASN A 100 18.53 -1.39 3.35
CA ASN A 100 17.23 -1.37 3.99
C ASN A 100 16.68 0.05 4.06
N LEU A 101 15.50 0.28 3.49
CA LEU A 101 14.80 1.55 3.47
C LEU A 101 13.55 1.44 4.33
N ARG A 102 13.48 2.23 5.38
CA ARG A 102 12.38 2.18 6.33
C ARG A 102 11.21 3.01 5.80
N ILE A 103 9.99 2.56 6.07
CA ILE A 103 8.77 3.28 5.71
C ILE A 103 8.20 3.89 6.99
N GLU A 104 8.21 5.22 7.06
CA GLU A 104 7.53 5.98 8.10
C GLU A 104 6.04 6.08 7.80
N TYR A 105 5.23 6.01 8.86
CA TYR A 105 3.82 6.32 8.81
C TYR A 105 3.53 7.48 9.77
N LYS A 106 3.08 8.62 9.23
CA LYS A 106 2.77 9.84 9.99
C LYS A 106 1.54 10.51 9.37
N GLU A 107 0.63 11.01 10.20
CA GLU A 107 -0.55 11.78 9.77
C GLU A 107 -1.40 11.04 8.70
N GLY A 108 -1.55 9.73 8.82
CA GLY A 108 -2.33 8.95 7.86
C GLY A 108 -1.60 8.57 6.56
N LYS A 109 -0.31 8.93 6.41
CA LYS A 109 0.45 8.73 5.16
C LYS A 109 1.74 7.94 5.35
N PHE A 110 2.10 7.16 4.34
CA PHE A 110 3.35 6.44 4.22
C PHE A 110 4.39 7.25 3.43
N LYS A 111 5.63 7.26 3.92
CA LYS A 111 6.79 7.89 3.25
C LYS A 111 8.06 7.10 3.51
N LEU A 112 9.05 7.21 2.62
CA LEU A 112 10.38 6.66 2.89
C LEU A 112 11.11 7.53 3.92
N ASP A 113 11.89 6.86 4.77
CA ASP A 113 12.76 7.51 5.73
C ASP A 113 13.73 8.46 5.00
N SER A 114 13.71 9.72 5.45
CA SER A 114 14.47 10.81 4.83
C SER A 114 15.98 10.62 4.96
N VAL A 115 16.42 9.81 5.93
CA VAL A 115 17.85 9.59 6.23
C VAL A 115 18.57 8.85 5.10
N VAL A 116 17.86 8.02 4.33
CA VAL A 116 18.48 7.12 3.35
C VAL A 116 18.50 7.70 1.93
N LEU A 117 17.68 8.71 1.64
CA LEU A 117 17.59 9.31 0.29
C LEU A 117 18.22 10.70 0.28
N VAL A 118 19.26 10.87 -0.55
CA VAL A 118 19.80 12.19 -0.90
C VAL A 118 18.75 12.92 -1.73
N LYS A 119 17.83 13.61 -1.03
CA LYS A 119 16.69 14.41 -1.52
C LYS A 119 16.39 14.25 -3.02
N PRO A 120 15.36 13.45 -3.33
CA PRO A 120 14.38 13.91 -4.30
C PRO A 120 13.00 13.80 -3.65
N LYS A 121 12.40 14.96 -3.33
CA LYS A 121 10.96 15.17 -3.05
C LYS A 121 10.25 13.93 -2.48
N LEU A 122 10.51 13.62 -1.21
CA LEU A 122 9.83 12.53 -0.52
C LEU A 122 8.32 12.75 -0.63
N LYS A 123 7.67 11.85 -1.37
CA LYS A 123 6.23 11.88 -1.52
C LYS A 123 5.60 11.07 -0.40
N GLN A 124 4.42 11.52 -0.02
CA GLN A 124 3.56 10.86 0.94
C GLN A 124 2.46 10.13 0.19
N PHE A 125 2.14 8.92 0.62
CA PHE A 125 1.19 8.04 -0.06
C PHE A 125 0.19 7.45 0.93
N ASP A 126 -1.02 7.18 0.48
CA ASP A 126 -2.05 6.50 1.27
C ASP A 126 -1.85 4.98 1.38
N SER A 127 -1.00 4.41 0.52
CA SER A 127 -0.71 2.97 0.50
C SER A 127 0.77 2.73 0.26
N VAL A 128 1.32 1.72 0.94
CA VAL A 128 2.70 1.25 0.75
C VAL A 128 2.92 0.73 -0.66
N VAL A 129 1.93 0.05 -1.24
CA VAL A 129 2.03 -0.47 -2.61
C VAL A 129 2.13 0.67 -3.61
N HIS A 130 1.36 1.75 -3.39
CA HIS A 130 1.44 2.95 -4.23
C HIS A 130 2.81 3.65 -4.11
N LEU A 131 3.36 3.71 -2.89
CA LEU A 131 4.71 4.21 -2.65
C LEU A 131 5.73 3.42 -3.48
N VAL A 132 5.71 2.08 -3.37
CA VAL A 132 6.63 1.20 -4.12
C VAL A 132 6.46 1.40 -5.63
N GLU A 133 5.23 1.39 -6.13
CA GLU A 133 4.92 1.61 -7.55
C GLU A 133 5.49 2.93 -8.07
N HIS A 134 5.40 4.01 -7.28
CA HIS A 134 5.96 5.30 -7.66
C HIS A 134 7.48 5.24 -7.83
N TYR A 135 8.20 4.62 -6.88
CA TYR A 135 9.65 4.50 -6.96
C TYR A 135 10.11 3.50 -8.03
N VAL A 136 9.31 2.47 -8.33
CA VAL A 136 9.55 1.56 -9.47
C VAL A 136 9.39 2.32 -10.79
N GLN A 137 8.36 3.15 -10.92
CA GLN A 137 8.16 3.97 -12.12
C GLN A 137 9.27 5.02 -12.29
N LEU A 138 9.68 5.67 -11.19
CA LEU A 138 10.78 6.62 -11.20
C LEU A 138 12.08 5.97 -11.69
N SER A 139 12.37 4.77 -11.18
CA SER A 139 13.50 3.93 -11.60
C SER A 139 13.47 3.64 -13.10
N ARG A 140 12.29 3.28 -13.65
CA ARG A 140 12.12 3.03 -15.09
C ARG A 140 12.31 4.29 -15.95
N THR A 141 11.86 5.45 -15.47
CA THR A 141 12.02 6.72 -16.21
C THR A 141 13.46 7.20 -16.23
N SER A 142 14.21 6.98 -15.14
CA SER A 142 15.65 7.29 -15.08
C SER A 142 16.46 6.46 -16.08
N CYS A 143 16.02 5.25 -16.42
CA CYS A 143 16.68 4.40 -17.43
C CYS A 143 16.26 4.67 -18.89
N LYS A 144 15.14 5.38 -19.14
CA LYS A 144 14.59 5.61 -20.50
C LYS A 144 14.90 6.98 -21.10
N GLY A 145 15.46 7.90 -20.32
CA GLY A 145 16.00 9.15 -20.86
C GLY A 145 17.35 8.88 -21.51
N GLY A 146 17.42 8.95 -22.84
CA GLY A 146 18.65 8.80 -23.64
C GLY A 146 19.72 9.89 -23.42
N SER A 147 19.78 10.52 -22.26
CA SER A 147 20.98 11.20 -21.80
C SER A 147 21.89 10.14 -21.18
N ALA A 148 23.12 10.05 -21.67
CA ALA A 148 24.19 9.27 -21.07
C ALA A 148 24.11 9.28 -19.54
N PRO A 149 24.45 8.17 -18.84
CA PRO A 149 24.53 8.21 -17.39
C PRO A 149 25.55 9.29 -17.05
N MET A 150 25.09 10.46 -16.59
CA MET A 150 25.93 11.32 -15.79
C MET A 150 26.32 10.44 -14.62
N ALA A 151 27.56 9.95 -14.67
CA ALA A 151 28.19 9.26 -13.57
C ALA A 151 27.80 10.00 -12.29
N PRO A 152 27.35 9.30 -11.24
CA PRO A 152 27.07 9.95 -9.98
C PRO A 152 28.33 10.72 -9.61
N SER A 153 28.26 12.04 -9.59
CA SER A 153 29.32 12.85 -9.01
C SER A 153 29.36 12.48 -7.55
N ASN A 154 30.33 11.66 -7.19
CA ASN A 154 30.74 11.32 -5.83
C ASN A 154 29.71 10.51 -5.02
N GLY A 155 29.84 9.17 -5.07
CA GLY A 155 29.41 8.26 -3.99
C GLY A 155 27.92 8.18 -3.64
N THR A 156 27.03 8.76 -4.43
CA THR A 156 25.58 8.75 -4.13
C THR A 156 24.96 7.46 -4.67
N VAL A 157 24.58 6.56 -3.75
CA VAL A 157 23.83 5.33 -4.07
C VAL A 157 22.45 5.74 -4.58
N GLN A 158 22.15 5.44 -5.84
CA GLN A 158 20.82 5.68 -6.41
C GLN A 158 19.91 4.53 -6.00
N LEU A 159 18.78 4.83 -5.37
CA LEU A 159 17.76 3.82 -5.09
C LEU A 159 17.09 3.40 -6.40
N LEU A 160 17.37 2.17 -6.82
CA LEU A 160 16.71 1.52 -7.94
C LEU A 160 15.73 0.46 -7.42
N LEU A 161 14.48 0.50 -7.87
CA LEU A 161 13.48 -0.55 -7.66
C LEU A 161 12.97 -1.01 -9.02
N THR A 162 13.31 -2.21 -9.45
CA THR A 162 12.96 -2.74 -10.78
C THR A 162 12.17 -4.04 -10.69
N THR A 163 12.68 -5.00 -9.90
CA THR A 163 12.17 -6.37 -9.87
C THR A 163 11.80 -6.76 -8.44
N PRO A 164 10.52 -7.10 -8.18
CA PRO A 164 10.13 -7.62 -6.87
C PRO A 164 10.56 -9.08 -6.71
N VAL A 165 11.00 -9.45 -5.51
CA VAL A 165 11.20 -10.85 -5.11
C VAL A 165 9.88 -11.40 -4.56
N TYR A 166 9.29 -12.33 -5.29
CA TYR A 166 8.05 -12.98 -4.87
C TYR A 166 8.32 -14.07 -3.84
N THR A 167 7.48 -14.16 -2.80
CA THR A 167 7.52 -15.22 -1.78
C THR A 167 7.02 -16.56 -2.31
N ALA A 168 6.10 -16.50 -3.26
CA ALA A 168 5.53 -17.63 -3.96
C ALA A 168 5.20 -17.23 -5.39
N ILE A 169 5.11 -18.22 -6.28
CA ILE A 169 4.73 -17.99 -7.68
C ILE A 169 3.32 -17.36 -7.68
N PRO A 170 3.14 -16.13 -8.21
CA PRO A 170 1.82 -15.51 -8.26
C PRO A 170 0.86 -16.34 -9.11
N SER A 171 -0.42 -16.34 -8.75
CA SER A 171 -1.42 -17.03 -9.57
C SER A 171 -1.50 -16.40 -10.96
N LEU A 172 -1.79 -17.21 -11.98
CA LEU A 172 -2.00 -16.71 -13.35
C LEU A 172 -3.06 -15.60 -13.38
N GLN A 173 -4.12 -15.72 -12.58
CA GLN A 173 -5.16 -14.71 -12.45
C GLN A 173 -4.61 -13.36 -11.98
N HIS A 174 -3.70 -13.37 -11.00
CA HIS A 174 -3.05 -12.16 -10.50
C HIS A 174 -2.10 -11.55 -11.53
N LEU A 175 -1.34 -12.38 -12.24
CA LEU A 175 -0.46 -11.93 -13.34
C LEU A 175 -1.27 -11.27 -14.46
N CYS A 176 -2.41 -11.86 -14.84
CA CYS A 176 -3.34 -11.27 -15.79
C CYS A 176 -3.90 -9.94 -15.29
N ARG A 177 -4.25 -9.83 -14.00
CA ARG A 177 -4.69 -8.57 -13.38
C ARG A 177 -3.64 -7.47 -13.51
N ILE A 178 -2.38 -7.76 -13.18
CA ILE A 178 -1.28 -6.80 -13.34
C ILE A 178 -1.13 -6.37 -14.81
N ALA A 179 -1.16 -7.32 -15.75
CA ALA A 179 -1.01 -7.04 -17.17
C ALA A 179 -2.14 -6.15 -17.71
N ILE A 180 -3.38 -6.39 -17.29
CA ILE A 180 -4.55 -5.58 -17.67
C ILE A 180 -4.44 -4.18 -17.08
N ASN A 181 -4.14 -4.06 -15.78
CA ASN A 181 -4.04 -2.75 -15.10
C ASN A 181 -2.91 -1.87 -15.65
N LYS A 182 -1.81 -2.48 -16.13
CA LYS A 182 -0.75 -1.79 -16.88
C LYS A 182 -1.24 -1.20 -18.20
N THR A 183 -2.24 -1.83 -18.83
CA THR A 183 -2.71 -1.45 -20.16
C THR A 183 -3.87 -0.46 -20.09
N THR A 184 -4.79 -0.62 -19.14
CA THR A 184 -5.95 0.26 -19.01
C THR A 184 -6.38 0.45 -17.55
N ARG A 185 -6.69 1.71 -17.20
CA ARG A 185 -7.32 2.08 -15.93
C ARG A 185 -8.85 2.05 -16.01
N LYS A 186 -9.40 1.88 -17.22
CA LYS A 186 -10.84 1.90 -17.50
C LYS A 186 -11.44 0.50 -17.44
N VAL A 187 -11.32 -0.16 -16.29
CA VAL A 187 -11.77 -1.54 -16.07
C VAL A 187 -13.26 -1.73 -16.39
N GLN A 188 -14.07 -0.69 -16.17
CA GLN A 188 -15.52 -0.74 -16.36
C GLN A 188 -15.94 -0.87 -17.83
N GLU A 189 -15.11 -0.42 -18.77
CA GLU A 189 -15.36 -0.48 -20.21
C GLU A 189 -14.97 -1.86 -20.80
N LEU A 190 -14.31 -2.73 -20.02
CA LEU A 190 -13.88 -4.05 -20.51
C LEU A 190 -15.07 -5.01 -20.69
N PRO A 191 -15.04 -5.88 -21.73
CA PRO A 191 -16.06 -6.90 -21.96
C PRO A 191 -15.89 -8.10 -21.02
N LEU A 192 -15.87 -7.84 -19.71
CA LEU A 192 -15.68 -8.83 -18.65
C LEU A 192 -16.91 -8.88 -17.74
N PRO A 193 -17.23 -10.04 -17.13
CA PRO A 193 -18.21 -10.15 -16.06
C PRO A 193 -17.88 -9.25 -14.87
N ASN A 194 -18.90 -8.75 -14.17
CA ASN A 194 -18.74 -7.82 -13.03
C ASN A 194 -17.80 -8.37 -11.95
N ARG A 195 -17.89 -9.66 -11.63
CA ARG A 195 -16.97 -10.30 -10.66
C ARG A 195 -15.48 -10.14 -11.01
N LEU A 196 -15.15 -10.18 -12.30
CA LEU A 196 -13.77 -9.96 -12.75
C LEU A 196 -13.41 -8.48 -12.76
N LYS A 197 -14.36 -7.59 -13.05
CA LYS A 197 -14.16 -6.14 -12.90
C LYS A 197 -13.86 -5.78 -11.45
N ASP A 198 -14.63 -6.32 -10.51
CA ASP A 198 -14.44 -6.12 -9.06
C ASP A 198 -13.04 -6.61 -8.64
N TYR A 199 -12.64 -7.81 -9.08
CA TYR A 199 -11.31 -8.37 -8.81
C TYR A 199 -10.15 -7.51 -9.36
N LEU A 200 -10.34 -6.87 -10.52
CA LEU A 200 -9.38 -5.96 -11.12
C LEU A 200 -9.31 -4.62 -10.35
N THR A 201 -10.46 -4.12 -9.88
CA THR A 201 -10.53 -2.87 -9.09
C THR A 201 -10.04 -3.03 -7.65
N ASP A 202 -10.14 -4.23 -7.08
CA ASP A 202 -9.65 -4.55 -5.73
C ASP A 202 -8.13 -4.36 -5.59
N TYR A 203 -7.40 -4.31 -6.70
CA TYR A 203 -5.96 -4.07 -6.72
C TYR A 203 -5.59 -3.22 -7.94
N ALA A 204 -5.55 -1.91 -7.77
CA ALA A 204 -5.34 -0.96 -8.87
C ALA A 204 -3.86 -0.71 -9.25
N TYR A 205 -2.94 -1.55 -8.75
CA TYR A 205 -1.49 -1.35 -8.89
C TYR A 205 -0.90 -2.20 -10.02
N ASN A 206 0.27 -1.78 -10.51
CA ASN A 206 0.95 -2.37 -11.66
C ASN A 206 2.20 -3.21 -11.30
N VAL A 207 2.42 -3.53 -10.02
CA VAL A 207 3.66 -4.15 -9.52
C VAL A 207 3.40 -5.41 -8.71
#